data_AF-A0AA42N185-F1
#
_entry.id   AF-A0AA42N185-F1
#
_cell.length_a   1.000
_cell.length_b   1.000
_cell.length_c   1.000
_cell.angle_alpha   90.00
_cell.angle_beta   90.00
_cell.angle_gamma   90.00
#
_symmetry.space_group_name_H-M   'P 1'
#
loop_
_entity.id
_entity.type
_entity.pdbx_description
1 polymer ?
#
loop_
_entity_poly.entity_id
_entity_poly.type
_entity_poly.pdbx_seq_one_letter_code
_entity_poly.pdbx_strand_id
1 'polypeptide(L)' 'MEEEITLEHEGKSYSASYIVLGDELTVYLPDGSQRSTTLRGLLPEHAAMPHLRSYVFGLASNRRPK' A
#
# COMPACT_ATOMS: atom_id res chain seq x y z
N MET A 1 15.11 2.02 5.42
CA MET A 1 14.33 2.89 6.31
C MET A 1 12.87 2.48 6.15
N GLU A 2 12.15 2.28 7.26
CA GLU A 2 10.70 2.09 7.20
C GLU A 2 10.03 3.47 7.13
N GLU A 3 9.13 3.63 6.17
CA GLU A 3 8.33 4.82 5.97
C GLU A 3 6.85 4.43 5.90
N GLU A 4 5.94 5.39 6.07
CA GLU A 4 4.49 5.16 6.08
C GLU A 4 3.78 6.10 5.11
N ILE A 5 2.79 5.57 4.38
CA ILE A 5 1.84 6.34 3.60
C ILE A 5 0.45 6.23 4.18
N THR A 6 -0.30 7.32 4.15
CA THR A 6 -1.71 7.36 4.57
C THR A 6 -2.61 7.79 3.42
N LEU A 7 -3.76 7.14 3.30
CA LEU A 7 -4.81 7.44 2.34
C LEU A 7 -6.15 7.56 3.07
N GLU A 8 -6.85 8.67 2.85
CA GLU A 8 -8.23 8.84 3.30
C GLU A 8 -9.21 8.31 2.23
N HIS A 9 -10.15 7.47 2.64
CA HIS A 9 -11.21 6.95 1.79
C HIS A 9 -12.49 6.69 2.59
N GLU A 10 -13.63 7.17 2.10
CA GLU A 10 -14.94 7.05 2.77
C GLU A 10 -14.95 7.53 4.23
N GLY A 11 -14.19 8.60 4.53
CA GLY A 11 -14.06 9.15 5.89
C GLY A 11 -13.24 8.27 6.85
N LYS A 12 -12.52 7.27 6.34
CA LYS A 12 -11.57 6.44 7.10
C LYS A 12 -10.16 6.66 6.57
N SER A 13 -9.21 6.79 7.49
CA SER A 13 -7.78 6.84 7.17
C SER A 13 -7.21 5.43 7.19
N TYR A 14 -6.57 5.05 6.10
CA TYR A 14 -5.83 3.80 5.97
C TYR A 14 -4.35 4.12 5.84
N SER A 15 -3.50 3.51 6.66
CA SER A 15 -2.05 3.66 6.58
C SER A 15 -1.37 2.35 6.19
N ALA A 16 -0.28 2.43 5.43
CA ALA A 16 0.56 1.29 5.08
C ALA A 16 2.03 1.67 5.22
N SER A 17 2.79 0.78 5.83
CA SER A 17 4.25 0.93 5.96
C SER A 17 4.93 0.35 4.73
N TYR A 18 6.09 0.87 4.36
CA TYR A 18 6.91 0.30 3.29
C TYR A 18 8.39 0.36 3.62
N ILE A 19 9.13 -0.59 3.04
CA ILE A 19 10.59 -0.65 3.09
C ILE A 19 11.16 -0.66 1.68
N VAL A 20 12.33 -0.04 1.54
CA VAL A 20 13.11 -0.09 0.31
C VAL A 20 14.39 -0.88 0.57
N LEU A 21 14.60 -1.92 -0.22
CA LEU A 21 15.78 -2.79 -0.22
C LEU A 21 16.41 -2.74 -1.61
N GLY A 22 17.45 -1.92 -1.79
CA GLY A 22 18.05 -1.69 -3.10
C GLY A 22 17.08 -0.97 -4.04
N ASP A 23 16.67 -1.63 -5.12
CA ASP A 23 15.67 -1.13 -6.08
C ASP A 23 14.29 -1.78 -5.88
N GLU A 24 14.10 -2.56 -4.81
CA GLU A 24 12.83 -3.21 -4.49
C GLU A 24 12.12 -2.50 -3.34
N LEU A 25 10.85 -2.16 -3.56
CA LEU A 25 9.92 -1.65 -2.57
C LEU A 25 9.03 -2.78 -2.08
N THR A 26 8.90 -2.94 -0.77
CA THR A 26 7.92 -3.84 -0.13
C THR A 26 6.96 -3.02 0.72
N VAL A 27 5.67 -3.14 0.45
CA VAL A 27 4.58 -2.44 1.16
C VAL A 27 3.82 -3.44 2.02
N TYR A 28 3.63 -3.08 3.29
CA TYR A 28 2.86 -3.81 4.30
C TYR A 28 1.46 -3.20 4.39
N LEU A 29 0.46 -3.96 3.94
CA LEU A 29 -0.93 -3.51 3.90
C LEU A 29 -1.63 -3.72 5.25
N PRO A 30 -2.74 -2.99 5.52
CA PRO A 30 -3.47 -3.07 6.80
C PRO A 30 -4.07 -4.45 7.13
N ASP A 31 -4.25 -5.32 6.13
CA ASP A 31 -4.71 -6.70 6.34
C ASP A 31 -3.59 -7.67 6.73
N GLY A 32 -2.36 -7.19 6.85
CA GLY A 32 -1.16 -7.99 7.11
C GLY A 32 -0.56 -8.61 5.85
N SER A 33 -1.16 -8.39 4.67
CA SER A 33 -0.57 -8.83 3.41
C SER A 33 0.58 -7.90 2.99
N GLN A 34 1.46 -8.42 2.12
CA GLN A 34 2.61 -7.67 1.62
C GLN A 34 2.58 -7.64 0.09
N ARG A 35 3.02 -6.53 -0.49
CA ARG A 35 3.20 -6.38 -1.94
C ARG A 35 4.56 -5.80 -2.25
N SER A 36 5.26 -6.38 -3.22
CA SER A 36 6.54 -5.88 -3.68
C SER A 36 6.46 -5.32 -5.10
N THR A 37 7.27 -4.30 -5.38
CA THR A 37 7.45 -3.73 -6.71
C THR A 37 8.87 -3.21 -6.88
N THR A 38 9.44 -3.35 -8.08
CA THR A 38 10.73 -2.76 -8.42
C THR A 38 10.55 -1.28 -8.75
N LEU A 39 11.35 -0.41 -8.14
CA LEU A 39 11.25 1.05 -8.27
C LEU A 39 11.68 1.53 -9.65
N ARG A 40 12.76 1.00 -10.22
CA ARG A 40 13.28 1.42 -11.54
C ARG A 40 13.45 2.94 -11.66
N GLY A 41 13.89 3.59 -10.58
CA GLY A 41 14.01 5.04 -10.48
C GLY A 41 12.73 5.81 -10.10
N LEU A 42 11.63 5.13 -9.80
CA LEU A 42 10.44 5.74 -9.19
C LEU A 42 10.68 6.07 -7.71
N LEU A 43 9.98 7.10 -7.23
CA LEU A 43 9.95 7.40 -5.80
C LEU A 43 9.21 6.29 -5.05
N PRO A 44 9.74 5.82 -3.90
CA PRO A 44 9.10 4.81 -3.06
C PRO A 44 7.64 5.11 -2.73
N GLU A 45 7.35 6.34 -2.32
CA GLU A 45 5.99 6.79 -1.97
C GLU A 45 5.02 6.68 -3.16
N HIS A 46 5.46 7.06 -4.36
CA HIS A 46 4.67 6.96 -5.59
C HIS A 46 4.42 5.51 -6.01
N ALA A 47 5.37 4.61 -5.74
CA ALA A 47 5.20 3.19 -6.00
C ALA A 47 4.37 2.48 -4.91
N ALA A 48 4.40 2.97 -3.67
CA ALA A 48 3.62 2.43 -2.55
C ALA A 48 2.12 2.80 -2.62
N MET A 49 1.82 4.05 -3.00
CA MET A 49 0.45 4.59 -3.02
C MET A 49 -0.55 3.77 -3.88
N PRO A 50 -0.21 3.28 -5.09
CA PRO A 50 -1.08 2.40 -5.88
C PRO A 50 -1.45 1.10 -5.15
N HIS A 51 -0.54 0.54 -4.35
CA HIS A 51 -0.81 -0.68 -3.58
C HIS A 51 -1.83 -0.41 -2.47
N LEU A 52 -1.65 0.68 -1.71
CA LEU A 52 -2.61 1.09 -0.67
C LEU A 52 -3.98 1.44 -1.28
N ARG A 53 -4.01 2.18 -2.40
CA ARG A 53 -5.25 2.47 -3.13
C ARG A 53 -5.95 1.19 -3.56
N SER A 54 -5.25 0.26 -4.21
CA SER A 54 -5.82 -1.02 -4.65
C SER A 54 -6.43 -1.81 -3.50
N TYR A 55 -5.76 -1.82 -2.33
CA TYR A 55 -6.30 -2.43 -1.12
C TYR A 55 -7.60 -1.76 -0.68
N VAL A 56 -7.59 -0.44 -0.53
CA VAL A 56 -8.74 0.35 -0.05
C VAL A 56 -9.94 0.25 -0.99
N PHE A 57 -9.74 0.40 -2.31
CA PHE A 57 -10.81 0.21 -3.30
C PHE A 57 -11.30 -1.26 -3.37
N GLY A 58 -10.40 -2.21 -3.10
CA GLY A 58 -10.74 -3.62 -2.95
C GLY A 58 -11.67 -3.87 -1.76
N LEU A 59 -11.50 -3.16 -0.64
CA LEU A 59 -12.40 -3.25 0.51
C LEU A 59 -13.83 -2.83 0.16
N ALA A 60 -14.00 -1.75 -0.61
CA ALA A 60 -15.32 -1.27 -1.04
C ALA A 60 -16.02 -2.24 -2.00
N SER A 61 -15.25 -2.94 -2.84
CA SER A 61 -15.78 -3.98 -3.75
C SER A 61 -16.02 -5.31 -3.04
N ASN A 62 -15.34 -5.58 -1.93
CA ASN A 62 -15.48 -6.81 -1.16
C ASN A 62 -16.60 -6.68 -0.12
N ARG A 63 -17.85 -6.66 -0.63
CA ARG A 63 -18.96 -7.31 0.05
C ARG A 63 -18.54 -8.76 0.29
N ARG A 64 -18.04 -9.07 1.50
CA ARG A 64 -17.72 -10.44 1.91
C ARG A 64 -18.90 -11.36 1.55
N PRO A 65 -18.76 -12.37 0.66
CA PRO A 65 -19.69 -13.48 0.69
C PRO A 65 -19.37 -14.30 1.94
N LYS A 66 -20.32 -14.23 2.88
CA LYS A 66 -20.69 -15.18 3.93
C LYS A 66 -19.61 -16.08 4.54
#